data_AF-A0A523II08-F1
#
_entry.id   AF-A0A523II08-F1
#
_cell.length_a   1.000
_cell.length_b   1.000
_cell.length_c   1.000
_cell.angle_alpha   90.00
_cell.angle_beta   90.00
_cell.angle_gamma   90.00
#
_symmetry.space_group_name_H-M   'P 1'
#
loop_
_entity.id
_entity.type
_entity.pdbx_description
1 polymer ?
#
loop_
_entity_poly.entity_id
_entity_poly.type
_entity_poly.pdbx_seq_one_letter_code
_entity_poly.pdbx_strand_id
1 'polypeptide(L)'
;MWGQRKGGEDVKDCPNCGAVVAAEAEYCPCGFPFPEDGSSLSGPKAARKVSARERRKANRRVPKKAGRSNEKFEAEVSDVLEQLDVATPATRSSSWLESGSSHAVTGQLMSCPACKAEISKRAGTCPKCGVDPFAKCGICGSRIRTGSSPCPECGDPDPFNP
;
A
#
# COMPACT_ATOMS: atom_id res chain seq x y z
N MET A 1 22.14 -52.98 -19.56
CA MET A 1 21.71 -52.46 -18.24
C MET A 1 21.63 -50.94 -18.36
N TRP A 2 20.44 -50.38 -18.54
CA TRP A 2 20.24 -48.93 -18.58
C TRP A 2 19.97 -48.47 -17.15
N GLY A 3 20.94 -47.75 -16.59
CA GLY A 3 20.88 -47.26 -15.21
C GLY A 3 19.78 -46.24 -15.02
N GLN A 4 18.95 -46.46 -14.00
CA GLN A 4 18.02 -45.47 -13.45
C GLN A 4 18.76 -44.15 -13.17
N ARG A 5 18.38 -43.07 -13.85
CA ARG A 5 18.61 -41.72 -13.34
C ARG A 5 17.42 -41.39 -12.43
N LYS A 6 17.73 -41.28 -11.14
CA LYS A 6 16.84 -40.80 -10.08
C LYS A 6 16.14 -39.52 -10.55
N GLY A 7 14.83 -39.45 -10.35
CA GLY A 7 14.05 -38.22 -10.52
C GLY A 7 14.68 -37.13 -9.66
N GLY A 8 15.23 -36.11 -10.30
CA GLY A 8 15.43 -34.83 -9.64
C GLY A 8 14.03 -34.25 -9.48
N GLU A 9 13.58 -34.13 -8.25
CA GLU A 9 12.41 -33.35 -7.93
C GLU A 9 12.70 -31.92 -8.41
N ASP A 10 12.05 -31.49 -9.48
CA ASP A 10 12.16 -30.11 -9.93
C ASP A 10 11.55 -29.23 -8.82
N VAL A 11 12.39 -28.46 -8.13
CA VAL A 11 12.01 -27.55 -7.04
C VAL A 11 12.33 -26.11 -7.49
N LYS A 12 11.44 -25.17 -7.15
CA LYS A 12 11.54 -23.75 -7.48
C LYS A 12 11.51 -22.89 -6.22
N ASP A 13 12.32 -21.83 -6.19
CA ASP A 13 12.40 -20.90 -5.08
C ASP A 13 11.38 -19.75 -5.24
N CYS A 14 10.60 -19.47 -4.20
CA CYS A 14 9.67 -18.36 -4.22
C CYS A 14 10.40 -17.01 -4.07
N PRO A 15 10.25 -16.04 -5.00
CA PRO A 15 10.92 -14.75 -4.90
C PRO A 15 10.33 -13.84 -3.80
N ASN A 16 9.13 -14.16 -3.31
CA ASN A 16 8.46 -13.34 -2.30
C ASN A 16 8.85 -13.74 -0.86
N CYS A 17 9.00 -15.03 -0.58
CA CYS A 17 9.29 -15.52 0.77
C CYS A 17 10.53 -16.42 0.90
N GLY A 18 11.16 -16.80 -0.22
CA GLY A 18 12.33 -17.70 -0.23
C GLY A 18 12.02 -19.16 0.06
N ALA A 19 10.75 -19.56 0.12
CA ALA A 19 10.38 -20.96 0.30
C ALA A 19 10.71 -21.79 -0.95
N VAL A 20 11.26 -22.98 -0.74
CA VAL A 20 11.50 -23.99 -1.78
C VAL A 20 10.20 -24.80 -1.96
N VAL A 21 9.62 -24.77 -3.15
CA VAL A 21 8.35 -25.45 -3.46
C VAL A 21 8.47 -26.32 -4.71
N ALA A 22 7.66 -27.38 -4.82
CA ALA A 22 7.65 -28.26 -5.99
C ALA A 22 7.38 -27.47 -7.28
N ALA A 23 7.98 -27.87 -8.41
CA ALA A 23 7.85 -27.17 -9.69
C ALA A 23 6.41 -27.12 -10.23
N GLU A 24 5.57 -28.09 -9.85
CA GLU A 24 4.13 -28.15 -10.19
C GLU A 24 3.24 -27.33 -9.23
N ALA A 25 3.81 -26.66 -8.21
CA ALA A 25 3.01 -25.84 -7.31
C ALA A 25 2.49 -24.59 -8.03
N GLU A 26 1.17 -24.48 -8.19
CA GLU A 26 0.51 -23.28 -8.75
C GLU A 26 0.66 -22.06 -7.82
N TYR A 27 0.78 -22.29 -6.51
CA TYR A 27 0.88 -21.25 -5.50
C TYR A 27 1.91 -21.60 -4.41
N CYS A 28 2.66 -20.58 -3.98
CA CYS A 28 3.48 -20.65 -2.78
C CYS A 28 2.60 -20.54 -1.53
N PRO A 29 2.97 -21.15 -0.38
CA PRO A 29 2.27 -20.97 0.90
C PRO A 29 2.12 -19.51 1.36
N CYS A 30 2.95 -18.59 0.86
CA CYS A 30 2.81 -17.15 1.12
C CYS A 30 1.74 -16.47 0.25
N GLY A 31 1.02 -17.20 -0.60
CA GLY A 31 0.03 -16.69 -1.55
C GLY A 31 0.61 -16.14 -2.86
N PHE A 32 1.88 -16.39 -3.16
CA PHE A 32 2.49 -15.96 -4.43
C PHE A 32 2.12 -16.95 -5.56
N PRO A 33 1.51 -16.50 -6.66
CA PRO A 33 1.15 -17.37 -7.79
C PRO A 33 2.38 -17.67 -8.67
N PHE A 34 2.55 -18.92 -9.09
CA PHE A 34 3.48 -19.30 -10.14
C PHE A 34 2.70 -19.46 -11.45
N PRO A 35 2.89 -18.56 -12.44
CA PRO A 35 2.28 -18.77 -13.74
C PRO A 35 2.90 -20.02 -14.36
N GLU A 36 2.12 -21.08 -14.46
CA GLU A 36 2.43 -22.16 -15.38
C GLU A 36 2.38 -21.57 -16.80
N ASP A 37 3.19 -22.09 -17.72
CA ASP A 37 3.11 -21.75 -19.15
C ASP A 37 3.34 -20.28 -19.57
N GLY A 38 4.63 -19.95 -19.78
CA GLY A 38 5.17 -19.72 -21.13
C GLY A 38 4.56 -18.62 -22.02
N SER A 39 3.67 -17.79 -21.50
CA SER A 39 3.04 -16.70 -22.24
C SER A 39 4.01 -15.53 -22.30
N SER A 40 4.83 -15.55 -23.35
CA SER A 40 5.56 -14.40 -23.86
C SER A 40 4.61 -13.20 -23.95
N LEU A 41 4.58 -12.39 -22.89
CA LEU A 41 3.94 -11.08 -22.91
C LEU A 41 4.76 -10.24 -23.88
N SER A 42 4.30 -10.23 -25.12
CA SER A 42 4.64 -9.24 -26.12
C SER A 42 4.51 -7.87 -25.46
N GLY A 43 5.65 -7.18 -25.35
CA GLY A 43 5.76 -5.90 -24.66
C GLY A 43 4.75 -4.87 -25.19
N PRO A 44 4.46 -3.83 -24.38
CA PRO A 44 3.52 -2.78 -24.77
C PRO A 44 3.96 -2.14 -26.09
N LYS A 45 3.14 -2.27 -27.12
CA LYS A 45 3.31 -1.56 -28.39
C LYS A 45 3.38 -0.06 -28.10
N ALA A 46 4.46 0.53 -28.60
CA ALA A 46 4.82 1.94 -28.52
C ALA A 46 3.61 2.90 -28.51
N ALA A 47 3.58 3.76 -27.49
CA ALA A 47 2.66 4.88 -27.40
C ALA A 47 2.73 5.74 -28.68
N ARG A 48 1.63 5.75 -29.46
CA ARG A 48 1.43 6.69 -30.56
C ARG A 48 1.53 8.11 -30.02
N LYS A 49 2.49 8.88 -30.53
CA LYS A 49 2.65 10.30 -30.25
C LYS A 49 1.40 11.06 -30.70
N VAL A 50 0.56 11.46 -29.74
CA VAL A 50 -0.53 12.40 -29.99
C VAL A 50 0.08 13.78 -30.13
N SER A 51 -0.11 14.43 -31.29
CA SER A 51 0.56 15.69 -31.61
C SER A 51 0.17 16.83 -30.67
N ALA A 52 1.09 17.78 -30.45
CA ALA A 52 0.95 18.92 -29.53
C ALA A 52 -0.22 19.87 -29.82
N ARG A 53 -0.97 19.69 -30.92
CA ARG A 53 -2.02 20.62 -31.37
C ARG A 53 -3.33 20.51 -30.58
N GLU A 54 -3.61 19.38 -29.93
CA GLU A 54 -4.90 19.15 -29.22
C GLU A 54 -4.94 19.63 -27.76
N ARG A 55 -3.79 19.94 -27.14
CA ARG A 55 -3.74 20.34 -25.71
C ARG A 55 -4.26 21.74 -25.38
N ARG A 56 -4.56 22.58 -26.39
CA ARG A 56 -4.88 24.01 -26.16
C ARG A 56 -6.35 24.34 -25.84
N LYS A 57 -7.30 23.39 -25.93
CA LYS A 57 -8.73 23.70 -25.75
C LYS A 57 -9.32 23.36 -24.37
N ALA A 58 -8.63 22.63 -23.50
CA ALA A 58 -9.21 22.17 -22.23
C ALA A 58 -9.02 23.12 -21.03
N ASN A 59 -8.20 24.18 -21.13
CA ASN A 59 -7.87 25.04 -19.98
C ASN A 59 -8.69 26.33 -19.90
N ARG A 60 -10.00 26.25 -20.18
CA ARG A 60 -10.92 27.39 -19.97
C ARG A 60 -11.91 27.09 -18.84
N ARG A 61 -11.60 27.67 -17.68
CA ARG A 61 -12.52 28.15 -16.63
C ARG A 61 -13.19 27.08 -15.76
N VAL A 62 -12.68 26.92 -14.53
CA VAL A 62 -13.54 26.66 -13.37
C VAL A 62 -13.24 27.70 -12.29
N PRO A 63 -14.24 28.47 -11.84
CA PRO A 63 -14.08 29.54 -10.84
C PRO A 63 -13.92 29.00 -9.42
N LYS A 64 -13.14 29.73 -8.61
CA LYS A 64 -13.06 29.61 -7.15
C LYS A 64 -14.44 29.86 -6.53
N LYS A 65 -15.00 28.88 -5.82
CA LYS A 65 -16.02 29.07 -4.77
C LYS A 65 -15.46 28.42 -3.51
N ALA A 66 -14.98 29.20 -2.54
CA ALA A 66 -15.74 29.89 -1.48
C ALA A 66 -16.50 28.89 -0.59
N GLY A 67 -16.18 28.94 0.70
CA GLY A 67 -16.46 27.92 1.69
C GLY A 67 -17.95 27.72 1.99
N ARG A 68 -18.24 26.56 2.58
CA ARG A 68 -19.54 26.28 3.16
C ARG A 68 -19.34 25.40 4.41
N SER A 69 -19.75 25.98 5.53
CA SER A 69 -19.66 25.50 6.89
C SER A 69 -20.38 24.15 7.09
N ASN A 70 -19.70 23.20 7.72
CA ASN A 70 -20.27 21.93 8.18
C ASN A 70 -20.66 22.08 9.66
N GLU A 71 -21.87 22.58 9.92
CA GLU A 71 -22.39 22.75 11.29
C GLU A 71 -23.79 22.11 11.44
N LYS A 72 -24.07 21.04 10.69
CA LYS A 72 -25.41 20.43 10.66
C LYS A 72 -25.38 18.92 10.43
N PHE A 73 -24.71 18.19 11.32
CA PHE A 73 -24.74 16.71 11.32
C PHE A 73 -24.78 16.10 12.74
N GLU A 74 -25.24 16.87 13.74
CA GLU A 74 -25.23 16.49 15.16
C GLU A 74 -26.65 16.30 15.75
N ALA A 75 -27.66 15.96 14.92
CA ALA A 75 -29.06 15.89 15.38
C ALA A 75 -29.80 14.56 15.10
N GLU A 76 -29.19 13.57 14.44
CA GLU A 76 -29.90 12.32 14.06
C GLU A 76 -29.41 11.05 14.79
N VAL A 77 -28.35 11.11 15.61
CA VAL A 77 -27.74 9.89 16.19
C VAL A 77 -28.40 9.45 17.52
N SER A 78 -29.26 10.27 18.12
CA SER A 78 -29.85 9.97 19.44
C SER A 78 -31.03 9.00 19.44
N ASP A 79 -31.67 8.72 18.30
CA ASP A 79 -32.93 7.93 18.30
C ASP A 79 -32.72 6.41 18.29
N VAL A 80 -31.49 5.93 18.05
CA VAL A 80 -31.21 4.49 17.87
C VAL A 80 -30.66 3.82 19.15
N LEU A 81 -30.42 4.58 20.22
CA LEU A 81 -29.72 4.08 21.42
C LEU A 81 -30.65 3.61 22.57
N GLU A 82 -31.95 3.41 22.33
CA GLU A 82 -32.90 3.03 23.39
C GLU A 82 -33.44 1.59 23.28
N GLN A 83 -32.87 0.73 22.42
CA GLN A 83 -33.35 -0.65 22.20
C GLN A 83 -32.42 -1.76 22.72
N LEU A 84 -31.42 -1.46 23.56
CA LEU A 84 -30.46 -2.46 24.06
C LEU A 84 -30.54 -2.67 25.58
N ASP A 85 -31.74 -2.80 26.13
CA ASP A 85 -31.94 -3.18 27.53
C ASP A 85 -32.95 -4.33 27.67
N VAL A 86 -32.47 -5.58 27.59
CA VAL A 86 -33.08 -6.74 28.28
C VAL A 86 -32.00 -7.76 28.69
N ALA A 87 -31.58 -7.62 29.95
CA ALA A 87 -31.27 -8.66 30.94
C ALA A 87 -30.48 -9.95 30.59
N THR A 88 -29.26 -10.02 31.16
CA THR A 88 -28.43 -11.16 31.66
C THR A 88 -29.19 -12.28 32.42
N PRO A 89 -28.67 -13.52 32.67
CA PRO A 89 -27.25 -13.86 33.00
C PRO A 89 -26.68 -15.27 32.58
N ALA A 90 -25.36 -15.41 32.81
CA ALA A 90 -24.59 -16.64 33.09
C ALA A 90 -24.39 -17.70 31.98
N THR A 91 -23.22 -17.65 31.32
CA THR A 91 -22.17 -18.69 31.36
C THR A 91 -21.25 -18.54 30.13
N ARG A 92 -20.03 -18.04 30.36
CA ARG A 92 -18.77 -18.63 29.87
C ARG A 92 -17.64 -17.63 30.03
N SER A 93 -16.69 -18.04 30.85
CA SER A 93 -15.26 -17.77 30.65
C SER A 93 -14.79 -16.35 30.96
N SER A 94 -14.57 -16.09 32.25
CA SER A 94 -13.57 -15.13 32.73
C SER A 94 -12.16 -15.53 32.28
N SER A 95 -11.84 -15.33 31.00
CA SER A 95 -10.48 -15.50 30.45
C SER A 95 -10.27 -14.61 29.22
N TRP A 96 -10.76 -13.37 29.26
CA TRP A 96 -10.47 -12.35 28.24
C TRP A 96 -10.32 -10.98 28.89
N LEU A 97 -9.53 -10.93 29.95
CA LEU A 97 -8.93 -9.71 30.46
C LEU A 97 -7.44 -9.84 30.13
N GLU A 98 -6.86 -8.82 29.53
CA GLU A 98 -5.43 -8.70 29.17
C GLU A 98 -4.96 -9.33 27.84
N SER A 99 -5.81 -9.31 26.81
CA SER A 99 -5.26 -9.19 25.45
C SER A 99 -5.15 -7.72 25.09
N GLY A 100 -4.25 -7.02 25.78
CA GLY A 100 -3.56 -5.88 25.21
C GLY A 100 -2.78 -6.40 24.01
N SER A 101 -3.52 -6.63 22.92
CA SER A 101 -3.00 -6.96 21.61
C SER A 101 -2.21 -5.74 21.19
N SER A 102 -0.98 -5.71 21.68
CA SER A 102 0.16 -5.17 20.97
C SER A 102 0.16 -5.95 19.67
N HIS A 103 -0.74 -5.58 18.75
CA HIS A 103 -0.48 -5.77 17.36
C HIS A 103 0.84 -5.05 17.20
N ALA A 104 1.93 -5.82 17.30
CA ALA A 104 3.13 -5.59 16.55
C ALA A 104 2.65 -5.68 15.10
N VAL A 105 1.94 -4.63 14.69
CA VAL A 105 1.85 -4.19 13.33
C VAL A 105 3.32 -4.10 13.01
N THR A 106 3.81 -5.10 12.30
CA THR A 106 5.06 -5.03 11.54
C THR A 106 4.86 -4.03 10.40
N GLY A 107 4.12 -2.95 10.66
CA GLY A 107 4.06 -1.77 9.85
C GLY A 107 5.44 -1.23 9.95
N GLN A 108 6.17 -1.36 8.85
CA GLN A 108 7.47 -0.76 8.72
C GLN A 108 7.37 0.67 9.26
N LEU A 109 8.18 0.95 10.27
CA LEU A 109 8.33 2.27 10.83
C LEU A 109 9.42 3.01 10.05
N MET A 110 9.38 4.32 10.10
CA MET A 110 10.41 5.19 9.54
C MET A 110 10.60 6.39 10.47
N SER A 111 11.77 7.00 10.40
CA SER A 111 12.05 8.23 11.14
C SER A 111 11.47 9.43 10.40
N CYS A 112 10.75 10.30 11.12
CA CYS A 112 10.30 11.57 10.59
C CYS A 112 11.50 12.47 10.27
N PRO A 113 11.60 13.08 9.07
CA PRO A 113 12.72 13.95 8.72
C PRO A 113 12.75 15.27 9.54
N ALA A 114 11.60 15.72 10.06
CA ALA A 114 11.52 16.96 10.82
C ALA A 114 11.82 16.78 12.32
N CYS A 115 11.15 15.83 12.98
CA CYS A 115 11.25 15.64 14.43
C CYS A 115 11.89 14.31 14.87
N LYS A 116 12.32 13.47 13.92
CA LYS A 116 12.96 12.15 14.16
C LYS A 116 12.10 11.12 14.89
N ALA A 117 10.81 11.39 15.12
CA ALA A 117 9.89 10.43 15.70
C ALA A 117 9.67 9.22 14.77
N GLU A 118 9.44 8.05 15.36
CA GLU A 118 9.05 6.85 14.62
C GLU A 118 7.60 6.96 14.17
N ILE A 119 7.40 6.86 12.86
CA ILE A 119 6.09 6.97 12.23
C ILE A 119 5.89 5.81 11.25
N SER A 120 4.65 5.40 11.03
CA SER A 120 4.33 4.37 10.05
C SER A 120 4.75 4.79 8.65
N LYS A 121 5.31 3.86 7.86
CA LYS A 121 5.59 4.09 6.43
C LYS A 121 4.35 4.50 5.62
N ARG A 122 3.13 4.25 6.13
CA ARG A 122 1.84 4.61 5.53
C ARG A 122 1.27 5.94 6.06
N ALA A 123 1.88 6.54 7.08
CA ALA A 123 1.39 7.77 7.67
C ALA A 123 1.55 8.93 6.68
N GLY A 124 0.44 9.59 6.32
CA GLY A 124 0.47 10.77 5.47
C GLY A 124 1.24 11.93 6.12
N THR A 125 1.08 12.11 7.42
CA THR A 125 1.75 13.16 8.20
C THR A 125 2.28 12.59 9.51
N CYS A 126 3.28 13.26 10.08
CA CYS A 126 3.82 12.89 11.38
C CYS A 126 2.84 13.24 12.50
N PRO A 127 2.40 12.30 13.37
CA PRO A 127 1.52 12.60 14.49
C PRO A 127 2.20 13.44 15.60
N LYS A 128 3.54 13.51 15.61
CA LYS A 128 4.29 14.31 16.59
C LYS A 128 4.47 15.77 16.18
N CYS A 129 4.66 16.06 14.90
CA CYS A 129 4.98 17.41 14.41
C CYS A 129 4.08 17.93 13.28
N GLY A 130 3.21 17.10 12.71
CA GLY A 130 2.29 17.47 11.62
C GLY A 130 2.93 17.56 10.23
N VAL A 131 4.25 17.43 10.09
CA VAL A 131 4.95 17.53 8.81
C VAL A 131 4.69 16.30 7.94
N ASP A 132 4.50 16.51 6.63
CA ASP A 132 4.41 15.44 5.63
C ASP A 132 5.83 14.89 5.33
N PRO A 133 6.11 13.62 5.63
CA PRO A 133 7.44 13.03 5.44
C PRO A 133 7.70 12.63 3.97
N PHE A 134 6.81 13.01 3.04
CA PHE A 134 6.94 12.77 1.63
C PHE A 134 6.96 14.08 0.84
N ALA A 135 7.68 14.07 -0.27
CA ALA A 135 7.62 15.12 -1.27
C ALA A 135 7.38 14.50 -2.65
N LYS A 136 7.06 15.34 -3.63
CA LYS A 136 6.84 14.90 -5.01
C LYS A 136 8.13 14.99 -5.77
N CYS A 137 8.38 14.01 -6.64
CA CYS A 137 9.46 14.09 -7.61
C CYS A 137 9.19 15.25 -8.59
N GLY A 138 10.19 16.10 -8.83
CA GLY A 138 10.11 17.20 -9.79
C GLY A 138 9.94 16.73 -11.25
N ILE A 139 10.39 15.51 -11.56
CA ILE A 139 10.38 14.95 -12.92
C ILE A 139 9.07 14.21 -13.22
N CYS A 140 8.73 13.19 -12.42
CA CYS A 140 7.55 12.34 -12.67
C CYS A 140 6.33 12.67 -11.80
N GLY A 141 6.50 13.47 -10.73
CA GLY A 141 5.43 13.80 -9.79
C GLY A 141 5.10 12.72 -8.75
N SER A 142 5.79 11.57 -8.78
CA SER A 142 5.56 10.48 -7.84
C SER A 142 5.89 10.87 -6.39
N ARG A 143 5.14 10.31 -5.43
CA ARG A 143 5.31 10.58 -4.00
C ARG A 143 6.49 9.76 -3.47
N ILE A 144 7.54 10.45 -3.05
CA ILE A 144 8.81 9.89 -2.59
C ILE A 144 9.14 10.42 -1.19
N ARG A 145 9.97 9.71 -0.43
CA ARG A 145 10.36 10.17 0.91
C ARG A 145 11.45 11.21 0.80
N THR A 146 11.35 12.26 1.60
CA THR A 146 12.34 13.35 1.64
C THR A 146 13.76 12.92 2.06
N GLY A 147 13.97 11.66 2.43
CA GLY A 147 15.30 11.09 2.72
C GLY A 147 15.69 9.91 1.83
N SER A 148 14.94 9.60 0.77
CA SER A 148 15.29 8.55 -0.20
C SER A 148 15.68 9.17 -1.54
N SER A 149 16.92 8.93 -1.96
CA SER A 149 17.43 9.18 -3.30
C SER A 149 17.93 7.83 -3.84
N PRO A 150 17.63 7.38 -5.08
CA PRO A 150 16.90 8.01 -6.20
C PRO A 150 15.38 7.79 -6.17
N CYS A 151 14.66 8.39 -7.13
CA CYS A 151 13.22 8.12 -7.33
C CYS A 151 12.99 6.67 -7.80
N PRO A 152 12.14 5.88 -7.13
CA PRO A 152 11.89 4.49 -7.51
C PRO A 152 11.07 4.35 -8.81
N GLU A 153 10.38 5.40 -9.23
CA GLU A 153 9.48 5.37 -10.38
C GLU A 153 10.18 5.78 -11.68
N CYS A 154 10.99 6.85 -11.64
CA CYS A 154 11.70 7.35 -12.83
C CYS A 154 13.21 7.13 -12.81
N GLY A 155 13.80 6.73 -11.68
CA GLY A 155 15.25 6.52 -11.54
C GLY A 155 16.06 7.80 -11.39
N ASP A 156 15.43 8.97 -11.21
CA ASP A 156 16.14 10.24 -11.10
C ASP A 156 16.99 10.30 -9.81
N PRO A 157 18.28 10.67 -9.89
CA PRO A 157 19.18 10.71 -8.74
C PRO A 157 18.87 11.85 -7.78
N ASP A 158 18.30 12.96 -8.25
CA ASP A 158 17.93 14.12 -7.43
C ASP A 158 16.49 14.56 -7.70
N PRO A 159 15.51 13.80 -7.18
CA PRO A 159 14.12 14.04 -7.52
C PRO A 159 13.52 15.27 -6.82
N PHE A 160 14.28 15.95 -5.95
CA PHE A 160 13.82 17.11 -5.19
C PHE A 160 14.34 18.44 -5.77
N ASN A 161 15.33 18.41 -6.67
CA ASN A 161 15.89 19.59 -7.32
C ASN A 161 15.65 19.55 -8.85
N PRO A 162 14.53 20.12 -9.34
CA PRO A 162 14.16 20.14 -10.74
C PRO A 162 15.03 21.08 -11.61
#